data_AF-A0A954G3K2-F1
#
_entry.id   AF-A0A954G3K2-F1
#
_cell.length_a   1.000
_cell.length_b   1.000
_cell.length_c   1.000
_cell.angle_alpha   90.00
_cell.angle_beta   90.00
_cell.angle_gamma   90.00
#
_symmetry.space_group_name_H-M   'P 1'
#
loop_
_entity.id
_entity.type
_entity.pdbx_description
1 polymer ?
#
loop_
_entity_poly.entity_id
_entity_poly.type
_entity_poly.pdbx_seq_one_letter_code
_entity_poly.pdbx_strand_id
1 'polypeptide(L)'
;MTKPQEKNSGSTQGPFCVWSGIGFTNFVKLMRLRPTIRWSGLGRLISSGFLSLSNSFFSLLENLIYSRKVKKTQLESPVFIIGHWRSGTTLLHNLMSKDDQFIYPNMGAMLFPSHFLLTERVLKHVVKHLIPKQRPMDNMPVTWDLPQEDETSIMLLHLMSPYLTITFSDQPEVYDRYYELNQLTPRETSIWKKTFLYFMKKLTYKAGANKHVLLKSPTHTFRIPFLLE
;
A
#
# COMPACT_ATOMS: atom_id res chain seq x y z
N MET A 1 18.71 39.78 -0.65
CA MET A 1 18.02 39.12 0.49
C MET A 1 17.97 37.63 0.23
N THR A 2 18.95 36.91 0.74
CA THR A 2 19.02 35.45 0.68
C THR A 2 18.03 34.88 1.70
N LYS A 3 17.03 34.10 1.24
CA LYS A 3 16.16 33.34 2.15
C LYS A 3 17.05 32.46 3.03
N PRO A 4 16.80 32.36 4.35
CA PRO A 4 17.51 31.42 5.19
C PRO A 4 17.29 30.01 4.64
N GLN A 5 18.38 29.28 4.40
CA GLN A 5 18.28 27.83 4.20
C GLN A 5 17.85 27.23 5.54
N GLU A 6 16.56 26.92 5.67
CA GLU A 6 16.10 26.00 6.71
C GLU A 6 16.84 24.67 6.50
N LYS A 7 17.71 24.32 7.45
CA LYS A 7 18.27 22.98 7.59
C LYS A 7 17.16 22.01 8.03
N ASN A 8 16.19 21.76 7.16
CA ASN A 8 15.22 20.67 7.32
C ASN A 8 15.81 19.37 6.75
N SER A 9 16.99 18.97 7.22
CA SER A 9 17.62 17.70 6.81
C SER A 9 17.09 16.48 7.59
N GLY A 10 16.11 16.69 8.47
CA GLY A 10 15.35 15.62 9.12
C GLY A 10 13.99 15.46 8.44
N SER A 11 13.58 14.23 8.14
CA SER A 11 12.21 13.98 7.68
C SER A 11 11.23 14.47 8.76
N THR A 12 10.39 15.45 8.43
CA THR A 12 9.34 15.99 9.30
C THR A 12 8.17 15.02 9.56
N GLN A 13 8.27 13.77 9.09
CA GLN A 13 7.18 12.79 9.05
C GLN A 13 6.90 12.08 10.40
N GLY A 14 7.54 12.48 11.49
CA GLY A 14 7.31 11.86 12.81
C GLY A 14 7.66 10.35 12.83
N PRO A 15 7.13 9.58 13.80
CA PRO A 15 7.41 8.15 13.93
C PRO A 15 6.64 7.27 12.93
N PHE A 16 5.71 7.86 12.17
CA PHE A 16 4.87 7.16 11.21
C PHE A 16 5.59 7.05 9.86
N CYS A 17 5.55 5.87 9.25
CA CYS A 17 6.11 5.64 7.92
C CYS A 17 5.29 4.60 7.17
N VAL A 18 5.67 4.32 5.92
CA VAL A 18 4.98 3.32 5.08
C VAL A 18 4.91 1.94 5.76
N TRP A 19 5.92 1.59 6.57
CA TRP A 19 6.01 0.32 7.28
C TRP A 19 5.13 0.24 8.52
N SER A 20 4.50 1.33 8.97
CA SER A 20 3.58 1.32 10.12
C SER A 20 2.38 0.39 9.93
N GLY A 21 2.08 0.00 8.69
CA GLY A 21 1.03 -0.93 8.29
C GLY A 21 1.40 -2.41 8.20
N ILE A 22 2.68 -2.75 8.37
CA ILE A 22 3.16 -4.11 8.13
C ILE A 22 2.68 -5.07 9.22
N GLY A 23 2.37 -6.32 8.87
CA GLY A 23 2.09 -7.38 9.86
C GLY A 23 3.37 -8.00 10.42
N PHE A 24 3.34 -8.53 11.64
CA PHE A 24 4.53 -9.05 12.36
C PHE A 24 5.33 -10.09 11.57
N THR A 25 4.68 -11.07 10.93
CA THR A 25 5.38 -12.08 10.12
C THR A 25 6.15 -11.44 8.96
N ASN A 26 5.57 -10.42 8.31
CA ASN A 26 6.25 -9.71 7.23
C ASN A 26 7.32 -8.77 7.79
N PHE A 27 7.11 -8.15 8.94
CA PHE A 27 8.17 -7.39 9.62
C PHE A 27 9.41 -8.25 9.88
N VAL A 28 9.23 -9.46 10.42
CA VAL A 28 10.33 -10.40 10.63
C VAL A 28 11.00 -10.79 9.30
N LYS A 29 10.23 -11.05 8.24
CA LYS A 29 10.79 -11.31 6.90
C LYS A 29 11.60 -10.12 6.38
N LEU A 30 11.09 -8.90 6.52
CA LEU A 30 11.77 -7.67 6.14
C LEU A 30 13.12 -7.54 6.86
N MET A 31 13.15 -7.81 8.16
CA MET A 31 14.39 -7.77 8.95
C MET A 31 15.38 -8.87 8.58
N ARG A 32 14.89 -10.05 8.15
CA ARG A 32 15.75 -11.13 7.65
C ARG A 32 16.44 -10.80 6.33
N LEU A 33 15.89 -9.86 5.55
CA LEU A 33 16.53 -9.32 4.35
C LEU A 33 17.67 -8.32 4.67
N ARG A 34 17.96 -8.05 5.95
CA ARG A 34 19.08 -7.21 6.43
C ARG A 34 19.10 -5.79 5.82
N PRO A 35 18.03 -4.99 6.04
CA PRO A 35 17.98 -3.62 5.55
C PRO A 35 19.08 -2.75 6.18
N THR A 36 19.62 -1.82 5.40
CA THR A 36 20.58 -0.82 5.90
C THR A 36 19.85 0.21 6.77
N ILE A 37 20.00 0.09 8.10
CA ILE A 37 19.33 0.97 9.06
C ILE A 37 20.26 2.13 9.43
N ARG A 38 19.88 3.34 9.03
CA ARG A 38 20.53 4.58 9.48
C ARG A 38 20.02 4.98 10.85
N TRP A 39 20.85 5.66 11.65
CA TRP A 39 20.48 6.18 12.98
C TRP A 39 19.19 7.02 12.97
N SER A 40 19.01 7.87 11.95
CA SER A 40 17.80 8.68 11.78
C SER A 40 16.54 7.86 11.47
N GLY A 41 16.67 6.58 11.10
CA GLY A 41 15.58 5.65 10.85
C GLY A 41 15.20 4.79 12.05
N LEU A 42 16.01 4.75 13.11
CA LEU A 42 15.86 3.79 14.21
C LEU A 42 14.50 3.92 14.93
N GLY A 43 14.06 5.17 15.19
CA GLY A 43 12.75 5.41 15.82
C GLY A 43 11.58 4.87 14.98
N ARG A 44 11.64 5.01 13.65
CA ARG A 44 10.63 4.49 12.72
C ARG A 44 10.66 2.96 12.63
N LEU A 45 11.82 2.36 12.77
CA LEU A 45 11.96 0.91 12.81
C LEU A 45 11.32 0.33 14.08
N ILE A 46 11.64 0.92 15.24
CA ILE A 46 11.09 0.49 16.54
C ILE A 46 9.57 0.66 16.55
N SER A 47 9.06 1.81 16.08
CA SER A 47 7.61 2.04 16.01
C SER A 47 6.93 1.05 15.07
N SER A 48 7.51 0.76 13.91
CA SER A 48 6.98 -0.24 12.96
C SER A 48 6.97 -1.65 13.55
N GLY A 49 8.02 -2.01 14.30
CA GLY A 49 8.09 -3.30 15.00
C GLY A 49 6.96 -3.47 16.02
N PHE A 50 6.73 -2.46 16.87
CA PHE A 50 5.64 -2.48 17.85
C PHE A 50 4.26 -2.51 17.17
N LEU A 51 4.03 -1.63 16.19
CA LEU A 51 2.77 -1.58 15.45
C LEU A 51 2.48 -2.88 14.70
N SER A 52 3.52 -3.60 14.25
CA SER A 52 3.32 -4.84 13.50
C SER A 52 2.63 -5.95 14.30
N LEU A 53 2.81 -5.96 15.63
CA LEU A 53 2.10 -6.87 16.53
C LEU A 53 0.61 -6.52 16.58
N SER A 54 0.29 -5.24 16.76
CA SER A 54 -1.10 -4.74 16.73
C SER A 54 -1.76 -5.01 15.38
N ASN A 55 -1.06 -4.77 14.27
CA ASN A 55 -1.58 -5.04 12.92
C ASN A 55 -1.87 -6.53 12.72
N SER A 56 -1.00 -7.41 13.21
CA SER A 56 -1.23 -8.86 13.17
C SER A 56 -2.44 -9.28 14.01
N PHE A 57 -2.63 -8.69 15.19
CA PHE A 57 -3.80 -8.92 16.02
C PHE A 57 -5.10 -8.48 15.33
N PHE A 58 -5.14 -7.25 14.79
CA PHE A 58 -6.31 -6.77 14.06
C PHE A 58 -6.56 -7.54 12.76
N SER A 59 -5.52 -7.97 12.06
CA SER A 59 -5.63 -8.86 10.89
C SER A 59 -6.29 -10.18 11.27
N LEU A 60 -5.93 -10.77 12.42
CA LEU A 60 -6.59 -11.98 12.92
C LEU A 60 -8.08 -11.73 13.19
N LEU A 61 -8.42 -10.66 13.92
CA LEU A 61 -9.80 -10.31 14.22
C LEU A 61 -10.62 -10.04 12.94
N GLU A 62 -10.06 -9.30 11.99
CA GLU A 62 -10.73 -9.03 10.72
C GLU A 62 -10.96 -10.32 9.93
N ASN A 63 -9.97 -11.21 9.89
CA ASN A 63 -10.12 -12.50 9.22
C ASN A 63 -11.19 -13.36 9.88
N LEU A 64 -11.31 -13.34 11.21
CA LEU A 64 -12.38 -14.06 11.92
C LEU A 64 -13.78 -13.52 11.55
N ILE A 65 -13.92 -12.21 11.44
CA ILE A 65 -15.23 -11.56 11.22
C ILE A 65 -15.63 -11.55 9.74
N TYR A 66 -14.69 -11.24 8.84
CA TYR A 66 -15.00 -10.87 7.45
C TYR A 66 -14.50 -11.86 6.39
N SER A 67 -13.56 -12.75 6.68
CA SER A 67 -12.94 -13.59 5.63
C SER A 67 -13.94 -14.39 4.80
N ARG A 68 -14.99 -14.94 5.43
CA ARG A 68 -16.06 -15.68 4.73
C ARG A 68 -16.85 -14.78 3.79
N LYS A 69 -17.18 -13.55 4.21
CA LYS A 69 -17.94 -12.58 3.42
C LYS A 69 -17.10 -12.06 2.24
N VAL A 70 -15.84 -11.73 2.50
CA VAL A 70 -14.88 -11.29 1.47
C VAL A 70 -14.66 -12.39 0.44
N LYS A 71 -14.45 -13.66 0.85
CA LYS A 71 -14.26 -14.77 -0.09
C LYS A 71 -15.45 -14.97 -1.03
N LYS A 72 -16.68 -14.80 -0.52
CA LYS A 72 -17.94 -14.87 -1.29
C LYS A 72 -18.21 -13.65 -2.15
N THR A 73 -17.49 -12.54 -1.96
CA THR A 73 -17.67 -11.32 -2.75
C THR A 73 -17.27 -11.60 -4.20
N GLN A 74 -18.18 -11.28 -5.12
CA GLN A 74 -17.95 -11.34 -6.56
C GLN A 74 -17.26 -10.05 -7.00
N LEU A 75 -16.31 -10.19 -7.93
CA LEU A 75 -15.61 -9.05 -8.51
C LEU A 75 -16.21 -8.76 -9.87
N GLU A 76 -16.58 -7.50 -10.10
CA GLU A 76 -16.70 -6.97 -11.44
C GLU A 76 -15.31 -6.83 -12.07
N SER A 77 -15.25 -6.79 -13.41
CA SER A 77 -13.99 -6.62 -14.14
C SER A 77 -13.25 -5.37 -13.64
N PRO A 78 -12.03 -5.51 -13.07
CA PRO A 78 -11.27 -4.36 -12.58
C PRO A 78 -10.77 -3.50 -13.74
N VAL A 79 -10.54 -2.21 -13.46
CA VAL A 79 -9.93 -1.27 -14.38
C VAL A 79 -8.54 -0.90 -13.86
N PHE A 80 -7.52 -1.13 -14.68
CA PHE A 80 -6.14 -0.78 -14.37
C PHE A 80 -5.72 0.45 -15.16
N ILE A 81 -5.31 1.51 -14.47
CA ILE A 81 -4.65 2.66 -15.08
C ILE A 81 -3.14 2.37 -15.15
N ILE A 82 -2.66 2.20 -16.37
CA ILE A 82 -1.26 1.82 -16.66
C ILE A 82 -0.51 3.01 -17.25
N GLY A 83 0.78 3.14 -16.88
CA GLY A 83 1.66 4.16 -17.40
C GLY A 83 2.82 4.46 -16.44
N HIS A 84 3.89 5.04 -16.99
CA HIS A 84 5.08 5.40 -16.21
C HIS A 84 4.79 6.46 -15.13
N TRP A 85 5.69 6.56 -14.15
CA TRP A 85 5.68 7.71 -13.24
C TRP A 85 5.73 9.02 -14.04
N ARG A 86 5.02 10.03 -13.52
CA ARG A 86 4.96 11.39 -14.10
C ARG A 86 4.24 11.52 -15.45
N SER A 87 3.54 10.50 -15.95
CA SER A 87 2.74 10.59 -17.19
C SER A 87 1.28 11.07 -17.00
N GLY A 88 0.94 11.64 -15.84
CA GLY A 88 -0.42 12.11 -15.57
C GLY A 88 -1.41 11.02 -15.12
N THR A 89 -0.97 9.77 -14.92
CA THR A 89 -1.83 8.67 -14.43
C THR A 89 -2.52 8.98 -13.09
N THR A 90 -1.88 9.76 -12.21
CA THR A 90 -2.52 10.21 -10.95
C THR A 90 -3.67 11.19 -11.20
N LEU A 91 -3.57 12.06 -12.21
CA LEU A 91 -4.68 12.95 -12.59
C LEU A 91 -5.85 12.13 -13.13
N LEU A 92 -5.57 11.18 -14.03
CA LEU A 92 -6.58 10.28 -14.58
C LEU A 92 -7.26 9.45 -13.48
N HIS A 93 -6.49 8.91 -12.53
CA HIS A 93 -7.03 8.15 -11.40
C HIS A 93 -7.98 9.01 -10.55
N ASN A 94 -7.61 10.25 -10.25
CA ASN A 94 -8.47 11.17 -9.53
C ASN A 94 -9.76 11.50 -10.30
N LEU A 95 -9.69 11.71 -11.63
CA LEU A 95 -10.86 12.01 -12.45
C LEU A 95 -11.82 10.82 -12.50
N MET A 96 -11.33 9.63 -12.81
CA MET A 96 -12.15 8.41 -12.86
C MET A 96 -12.73 8.06 -11.49
N SER A 97 -12.01 8.33 -10.40
CA SER A 97 -12.49 8.08 -9.03
C SER A 97 -13.73 8.90 -8.62
N LYS A 98 -14.13 9.89 -9.42
CA LYS A 98 -15.36 10.68 -9.21
C LYS A 98 -16.62 10.01 -9.74
N ASP A 99 -16.48 9.00 -10.59
CA ASP A 99 -17.62 8.24 -11.08
C ASP A 99 -18.00 7.16 -10.05
N ASP A 100 -19.29 7.11 -9.72
CA ASP A 100 -19.85 6.21 -8.72
C ASP A 100 -19.75 4.73 -9.12
N GLN A 101 -19.47 4.41 -10.38
CA GLN A 101 -19.24 3.03 -10.82
C GLN A 101 -17.93 2.42 -10.28
N PHE A 102 -17.01 3.24 -9.76
CA PHE A 102 -15.68 2.79 -9.30
C PHE A 102 -15.53 2.72 -7.78
N ILE A 103 -14.71 1.76 -7.33
CA ILE A 103 -14.12 1.70 -5.99
C ILE A 103 -12.60 1.62 -6.10
N TYR A 104 -11.89 2.25 -5.18
CA TYR A 104 -10.42 2.33 -5.21
C TYR A 104 -9.85 2.23 -3.78
N PRO A 105 -8.57 1.86 -3.63
CA PRO A 105 -7.90 1.93 -2.35
C PRO A 105 -7.73 3.40 -1.93
N ASN A 106 -8.23 3.73 -0.74
CA ASN A 106 -7.94 5.01 -0.08
C ASN A 106 -6.74 4.87 0.88
N MET A 107 -6.41 5.90 1.66
CA MET A 107 -5.24 5.83 2.56
C MET A 107 -5.34 4.69 3.59
N GLY A 108 -6.53 4.41 4.11
CA GLY A 108 -6.74 3.32 5.06
C GLY A 108 -6.46 1.95 4.44
N ALA A 109 -7.00 1.70 3.24
CA ALA A 109 -6.74 0.46 2.51
C ALA A 109 -5.27 0.33 2.06
N MET A 110 -4.63 1.44 1.71
CA MET A 110 -3.21 1.49 1.32
C MET A 110 -2.28 1.17 2.50
N LEU A 111 -2.49 1.85 3.64
CA LEU A 111 -1.59 1.76 4.79
C LEU A 111 -1.91 0.55 5.68
N PHE A 112 -3.15 0.11 5.78
CA PHE A 112 -3.55 -0.98 6.68
C PHE A 112 -4.28 -2.09 5.91
N PRO A 113 -3.69 -2.62 4.83
CA PRO A 113 -4.38 -3.50 3.88
C PRO A 113 -4.83 -4.82 4.53
N SER A 114 -4.24 -5.23 5.65
CA SER A 114 -4.56 -6.46 6.36
C SER A 114 -5.81 -6.36 7.24
N HIS A 115 -6.17 -5.15 7.71
CA HIS A 115 -7.25 -4.96 8.69
C HIS A 115 -8.10 -3.67 8.53
N PHE A 116 -8.13 -3.09 7.32
CA PHE A 116 -8.88 -1.84 7.08
C PHE A 116 -10.40 -1.98 7.21
N LEU A 117 -11.02 -3.13 6.91
CA LEU A 117 -12.47 -3.31 7.07
C LEU A 117 -12.90 -3.14 8.53
N LEU A 118 -12.05 -3.58 9.46
CA LEU A 118 -12.31 -3.52 10.89
C LEU A 118 -11.93 -2.15 11.48
N THR A 119 -10.78 -1.60 11.09
CA THR A 119 -10.13 -0.52 11.86
C THR A 119 -10.20 0.86 11.21
N GLU A 120 -10.49 0.95 9.91
CA GLU A 120 -10.34 2.21 9.16
C GLU A 120 -11.19 3.33 9.73
N ARG A 121 -12.42 3.04 10.18
CA ARG A 121 -13.30 4.06 10.79
C ARG A 121 -12.65 4.69 12.02
N VAL A 122 -11.96 3.92 12.85
CA VAL A 122 -11.26 4.42 14.04
C VAL A 122 -9.96 5.12 13.63
N LEU A 123 -9.16 4.49 12.78
CA LEU A 123 -7.87 5.03 12.32
C LEU A 123 -8.04 6.36 11.58
N LYS A 124 -9.12 6.55 10.83
CA LYS A 124 -9.43 7.83 10.19
C LYS A 124 -9.50 8.97 11.20
N HIS A 125 -10.05 8.75 12.39
CA HIS A 125 -10.13 9.80 13.42
C HIS A 125 -8.79 10.03 14.11
N VAL A 126 -8.03 8.98 14.37
CA VAL A 126 -6.72 9.06 15.06
C VAL A 126 -5.65 9.67 14.16
N VAL A 127 -5.58 9.21 12.90
CA VAL A 127 -4.48 9.50 11.98
C VAL A 127 -4.73 10.76 11.15
N LYS A 128 -5.97 11.28 11.07
CA LYS A 128 -6.28 12.54 10.37
C LYS A 128 -5.42 13.72 10.86
N HIS A 129 -5.05 13.75 12.13
CA HIS A 129 -4.21 14.80 12.71
C HIS A 129 -2.71 14.62 12.44
N LEU A 130 -2.29 13.42 12.02
CA LEU A 130 -0.91 13.08 11.70
C LEU A 130 -0.61 13.17 10.19
N ILE A 131 -1.65 13.22 9.35
CA ILE A 131 -1.51 13.33 7.90
C ILE A 131 -1.07 14.76 7.53
N PRO A 132 0.06 14.92 6.82
CA PRO A 132 0.46 16.20 6.27
C PRO A 132 -0.63 16.74 5.32
N LYS A 133 -0.85 18.07 5.33
CA LYS A 133 -1.82 18.71 4.43
C LYS A 133 -1.50 18.49 2.94
N GLN A 134 -0.22 18.31 2.63
CA GLN A 134 0.31 18.15 1.29
C GLN A 134 1.27 16.98 1.24
N ARG A 135 1.41 16.41 0.05
CA ARG A 135 2.38 15.36 -0.23
C ARG A 135 3.81 15.90 -0.04
N PRO A 136 4.75 15.11 0.49
CA PRO A 136 6.12 15.58 0.72
C PRO A 136 6.92 15.79 -0.59
N MET A 137 6.50 15.15 -1.68
CA MET A 137 7.16 15.18 -2.99
C MET A 137 6.53 16.15 -3.98
N ASP A 138 5.28 16.58 -3.75
CA ASP A 138 4.57 17.53 -4.61
C ASP A 138 3.57 18.38 -3.81
N ASN A 139 3.18 19.54 -4.34
CA ASN A 139 2.27 20.47 -3.67
C ASN A 139 0.79 20.02 -3.74
N MET A 140 0.52 18.72 -3.92
CA MET A 140 -0.84 18.21 -4.08
C MET A 140 -1.44 17.87 -2.72
N PRO A 141 -2.76 18.07 -2.54
CA PRO A 141 -3.44 17.70 -1.32
C PRO A 141 -3.36 16.19 -1.08
N VAL A 142 -3.25 15.84 0.20
CA VAL A 142 -3.36 14.47 0.70
C VAL A 142 -4.52 14.44 1.67
N THR A 143 -5.48 13.56 1.39
CA THR A 143 -6.60 13.34 2.28
C THR A 143 -6.86 11.85 2.39
N TRP A 144 -7.48 11.45 3.50
CA TRP A 144 -7.76 10.05 3.81
C TRP A 144 -8.52 9.32 2.70
N ASP A 145 -9.48 10.02 2.08
CA ASP A 145 -10.44 9.45 1.15
C ASP A 145 -9.99 9.52 -0.32
N LEU A 146 -8.85 10.16 -0.62
CA LEU A 146 -8.35 10.22 -1.99
C LEU A 146 -7.81 8.86 -2.47
N PRO A 147 -7.94 8.55 -3.77
CA PRO A 147 -7.41 7.33 -4.35
C PRO A 147 -5.89 7.24 -4.19
N GLN A 148 -5.43 6.05 -3.86
CA GLN A 148 -4.02 5.71 -3.62
C GLN A 148 -3.55 4.62 -4.59
N GLU A 149 -2.24 4.42 -4.63
CA GLU A 149 -1.64 3.31 -5.39
C GLU A 149 -1.76 2.00 -4.60
N ASP A 150 -2.07 0.92 -5.31
CA ASP A 150 -2.25 -0.41 -4.73
C ASP A 150 -0.93 -1.13 -4.42
N GLU A 151 0.17 -0.78 -5.09
CA GLU A 151 1.48 -1.43 -4.92
C GLU A 151 1.96 -1.39 -3.47
N THR A 152 1.71 -0.30 -2.75
CA THR A 152 2.05 -0.18 -1.32
C THR A 152 1.31 -1.21 -0.47
N SER A 153 0.03 -1.43 -0.74
CA SER A 153 -0.77 -2.46 -0.07
C SER A 153 -0.17 -3.84 -0.28
N ILE A 154 0.21 -4.14 -1.52
CA ILE A 154 0.76 -5.43 -1.93
C ILE A 154 2.15 -5.68 -1.33
N MET A 155 2.98 -4.63 -1.28
CA MET A 155 4.23 -4.64 -0.54
C MET A 155 4.00 -5.00 0.94
N LEU A 156 3.05 -4.35 1.63
CA LEU A 156 2.81 -4.61 3.06
C LEU A 156 2.22 -6.02 3.32
N LEU A 157 1.45 -6.56 2.38
CA LEU A 157 0.82 -7.87 2.51
C LEU A 157 1.78 -9.05 2.30
N HIS A 158 2.83 -8.93 1.47
CA HIS A 158 3.76 -10.06 1.25
C HIS A 158 5.21 -9.71 0.87
N LEU A 159 5.59 -8.44 0.76
CA LEU A 159 6.95 -7.97 0.43
C LEU A 159 7.48 -8.37 -0.96
N MET A 160 6.63 -8.70 -1.93
CA MET A 160 7.06 -9.05 -3.30
C MET A 160 6.70 -7.87 -4.21
N SER A 161 7.46 -6.79 -4.07
CA SER A 161 7.18 -5.51 -4.71
C SER A 161 8.47 -4.72 -4.93
N PRO A 162 8.60 -3.98 -6.05
CA PRO A 162 9.67 -3.01 -6.27
C PRO A 162 9.71 -1.91 -5.22
N TYR A 163 8.60 -1.64 -4.51
CA TYR A 163 8.54 -0.56 -3.51
C TYR A 163 9.36 -0.87 -2.25
N LEU A 164 9.89 -2.09 -2.12
CA LEU A 164 10.98 -2.40 -1.19
C LEU A 164 12.18 -1.45 -1.36
N THR A 165 12.37 -0.83 -2.54
CA THR A 165 13.37 0.22 -2.80
C THR A 165 13.36 1.36 -1.76
N ILE A 166 12.22 1.63 -1.10
CA ILE A 166 12.10 2.62 -0.02
C ILE A 166 13.05 2.32 1.15
N THR A 167 13.32 1.03 1.41
CA THR A 167 14.21 0.57 2.49
C THR A 167 15.55 0.08 1.95
N PHE A 168 15.55 -0.56 0.77
CA PHE A 168 16.72 -1.23 0.20
C PHE A 168 17.35 -0.40 -0.93
N SER A 169 17.36 0.93 -0.83
CA SER A 169 17.85 1.81 -1.90
C SER A 169 19.31 1.52 -2.33
N ASP A 170 20.09 0.90 -1.46
CA ASP A 170 21.48 0.49 -1.66
C ASP A 170 21.65 -1.03 -1.96
N GLN A 171 20.55 -1.78 -2.07
CA GLN A 171 20.50 -3.24 -2.28
C GLN A 171 19.42 -3.60 -3.34
N PRO A 172 19.59 -3.17 -4.61
CA PRO A 172 18.58 -3.38 -5.67
C PRO A 172 18.23 -4.85 -5.93
N GLU A 173 19.16 -5.77 -5.69
CA GLU A 173 18.99 -7.21 -5.84
C GLU A 173 17.84 -7.78 -4.99
N VAL A 174 17.44 -7.08 -3.93
CA VAL A 174 16.33 -7.49 -3.05
C VAL A 174 14.97 -7.33 -3.73
N TYR A 175 14.83 -6.40 -4.69
CA TYR A 175 13.52 -6.01 -5.24
C TYR A 175 13.41 -5.94 -6.75
N ASP A 176 14.52 -5.91 -7.49
CA ASP A 176 14.51 -5.77 -8.95
C ASP A 176 13.68 -6.86 -9.64
N ARG A 177 13.75 -8.10 -9.15
CA ARG A 177 12.97 -9.23 -9.68
C ARG A 177 11.45 -9.09 -9.53
N TYR A 178 10.96 -8.07 -8.81
CA TYR A 178 9.53 -7.83 -8.63
C TYR A 178 8.95 -6.80 -9.60
N TYR A 179 9.77 -6.20 -10.49
CA TYR A 179 9.24 -5.44 -11.62
C TYR A 179 8.52 -6.39 -12.58
N GLU A 180 9.20 -7.45 -13.02
CA GLU A 180 8.64 -8.51 -13.86
C GLU A 180 8.30 -9.77 -13.03
N LEU A 181 7.02 -10.13 -12.96
CA LEU A 181 6.57 -11.25 -12.12
C LEU A 181 6.77 -12.65 -12.74
N ASN A 182 7.31 -12.74 -13.96
CA ASN A 182 7.66 -13.99 -14.62
C ASN A 182 8.78 -14.77 -13.89
N GLN A 183 9.56 -14.09 -13.05
CA GLN A 183 10.65 -14.67 -12.24
C GLN A 183 10.16 -15.29 -10.92
N LEU A 184 8.86 -15.18 -10.60
CA LEU A 184 8.31 -15.76 -9.38
C LEU A 184 8.22 -17.28 -9.48
N THR A 185 8.56 -17.95 -8.38
CA THR A 185 8.30 -19.39 -8.24
C THR A 185 6.79 -19.66 -8.29
N PRO A 186 6.34 -20.88 -8.65
CA PRO A 186 4.90 -21.21 -8.68
C PRO A 186 4.18 -20.92 -7.34
N ARG A 187 4.88 -21.10 -6.22
CA ARG A 187 4.37 -20.77 -4.89
C ARG A 187 4.20 -19.26 -4.70
N GLU A 188 5.19 -18.46 -5.08
CA GLU A 188 5.12 -16.99 -5.00
C GLU A 188 4.01 -16.45 -5.89
N THR A 189 3.91 -16.93 -7.12
CA THR A 189 2.81 -16.59 -8.06
C THR A 189 1.44 -16.88 -7.45
N SER A 190 1.26 -18.05 -6.83
CA SER A 190 -0.01 -18.40 -6.17
C SER A 190 -0.33 -17.45 -5.00
N ILE A 191 0.68 -17.10 -4.19
CA ILE A 191 0.51 -16.16 -3.07
C ILE A 191 0.15 -14.77 -3.58
N TRP A 192 0.85 -14.29 -4.60
CA TRP A 192 0.64 -12.97 -5.18
C TRP A 192 -0.80 -12.85 -5.72
N LYS A 193 -1.22 -13.76 -6.60
CA LYS A 193 -2.58 -13.77 -7.18
C LYS A 193 -3.66 -13.84 -6.11
N LYS A 194 -3.54 -14.78 -5.16
CA LYS A 194 -4.52 -14.93 -4.07
C LYS A 194 -4.61 -13.68 -3.21
N THR A 195 -3.48 -13.04 -2.93
CA THR A 195 -3.42 -11.83 -2.11
C THR A 195 -4.04 -10.65 -2.85
N PHE A 196 -3.71 -10.46 -4.12
CA PHE A 196 -4.25 -9.38 -4.95
C PHE A 196 -5.75 -9.50 -5.16
N LEU A 197 -6.24 -10.70 -5.52
CA LEU A 197 -7.66 -10.99 -5.64
C LEU A 197 -8.40 -10.79 -4.31
N TYR A 198 -7.82 -11.24 -3.19
CA TYR A 198 -8.42 -11.04 -1.87
C TYR A 198 -8.49 -9.55 -1.51
N PHE A 199 -7.44 -8.79 -1.80
CA PHE A 199 -7.42 -7.33 -1.58
C PHE A 199 -8.51 -6.62 -2.38
N MET A 200 -8.66 -6.92 -3.69
CA MET A 200 -9.75 -6.39 -4.51
C MET A 200 -11.12 -6.76 -3.94
N LYS A 201 -11.32 -8.02 -3.53
CA LYS A 201 -12.58 -8.46 -2.92
C LYS A 201 -12.89 -7.70 -1.63
N LYS A 202 -11.90 -7.35 -0.83
CA LYS A 202 -12.10 -6.52 0.37
C LYS A 202 -12.57 -5.12 0.00
N LEU A 203 -12.00 -4.50 -1.03
CA LEU A 203 -12.43 -3.18 -1.52
C LEU A 203 -13.91 -3.24 -1.98
N THR A 204 -14.26 -4.22 -2.81
CA THR A 204 -15.63 -4.42 -3.28
C THR A 204 -16.60 -4.69 -2.12
N TYR A 205 -16.22 -5.55 -1.17
CA TYR A 205 -17.03 -5.84 0.01
C TYR A 205 -17.30 -4.58 0.84
N LYS A 206 -16.28 -3.73 1.03
CA LYS A 206 -16.41 -2.45 1.74
C LYS A 206 -17.37 -1.49 1.02
N ALA A 207 -17.32 -1.46 -0.31
CA ALA A 207 -18.17 -0.57 -1.11
C ALA A 207 -19.66 -0.95 -1.06
N GLY A 208 -19.97 -2.23 -0.80
CA GLY A 208 -21.34 -2.71 -0.66
C GLY A 208 -22.16 -2.72 -1.96
N ALA A 209 -21.51 -2.60 -3.12
CA ALA A 209 -22.15 -2.51 -4.44
C ALA A 209 -21.31 -3.20 -5.53
N ASN A 210 -21.93 -3.48 -6.68
CA ASN A 210 -21.29 -3.99 -7.89
C ASN A 210 -20.48 -2.87 -8.57
N LYS A 211 -19.39 -2.45 -7.93
CA LYS A 211 -18.47 -1.44 -8.46
C LYS A 211 -17.24 -2.10 -9.06
N HIS A 212 -16.73 -1.49 -10.13
CA HIS A 212 -15.45 -1.86 -10.72
C HIS A 212 -14.32 -1.41 -9.82
N VAL A 213 -13.38 -2.30 -9.51
CA VAL A 213 -12.17 -1.91 -8.77
C VAL A 213 -11.25 -1.13 -9.70
N LEU A 214 -11.02 0.14 -9.40
CA LEU A 214 -10.12 1.04 -10.10
C LEU A 214 -8.76 1.01 -9.39
N LEU A 215 -7.76 0.46 -10.07
CA LEU A 215 -6.40 0.35 -9.56
C LEU A 215 -5.43 1.13 -10.44
N LYS A 216 -4.40 1.66 -9.80
CA LYS A 216 -3.34 2.41 -10.47
C LYS A 216 -2.06 2.21 -9.71
N SER A 217 -1.07 1.63 -10.37
CA SER A 217 0.32 1.66 -9.93
C SER A 217 1.21 1.66 -11.16
N PRO A 218 2.27 2.49 -11.24
CA PRO A 218 3.19 2.46 -12.38
C PRO A 218 3.83 1.09 -12.63
N THR A 219 3.96 0.29 -11.56
CA THR A 219 4.42 -1.10 -11.60
C THR A 219 3.55 -2.02 -12.46
N HIS A 220 2.26 -1.71 -12.67
CA HIS A 220 1.38 -2.48 -13.55
C HIS A 220 1.88 -2.51 -15.00
N THR A 221 2.65 -1.50 -15.43
CA THR A 221 3.25 -1.42 -16.77
C THR A 221 4.15 -2.62 -17.08
N PHE A 222 4.85 -3.15 -16.08
CA PHE A 222 5.74 -4.31 -16.22
C PHE A 222 5.01 -5.67 -16.10
N ARG A 223 3.71 -5.64 -15.78
CA ARG A 223 2.95 -6.81 -15.32
C ARG A 223 1.71 -7.09 -16.15
N ILE A 224 1.57 -6.49 -17.33
CA ILE A 224 0.38 -6.62 -18.18
C ILE A 224 0.01 -8.09 -18.42
N PRO A 225 0.92 -9.00 -18.82
CA PRO A 225 0.56 -10.40 -19.01
C PRO A 225 0.00 -11.04 -17.73
N PHE A 226 0.62 -10.75 -16.58
CA PHE A 226 0.21 -11.27 -15.29
C PHE A 226 -1.18 -10.76 -14.86
N LEU A 227 -1.51 -9.50 -15.17
CA LEU A 227 -2.78 -8.88 -14.81
C LEU A 227 -3.97 -9.36 -15.67
N LEU A 228 -3.70 -9.95 -16.83
CA LEU A 228 -4.71 -10.54 -17.71
C LEU A 228 -5.12 -11.96 -17.29
N GLU A 229 -4.39 -12.59 -16.36
CA GLU A 229 -4.63 -13.95 -15.84
C GLU A 229 -5.48 -13.98 -14.56
#